data_AF-A0A7X9HUS5-F1
#
_entry.id   AF-A0A7X9HUS5-F1
#
_cell.length_a   1.000
_cell.length_b   1.000
_cell.length_c   1.000
_cell.angle_alpha   90.00
_cell.angle_beta   90.00
_cell.angle_gamma   90.00
#
_symmetry.space_group_name_H-M   'P 1'
#
loop_
_entity.id
_entity.type
_entity.pdbx_description
1 polymer ?
#
loop_
_entity_poly.entity_id
_entity_poly.type
_entity_poly.pdbx_seq_one_letter_code
_entity_poly.pdbx_strand_id
1 'polypeptide(L)'
;MNSEQIAIFNYLNANALGYQNRKSSTEIRVSLNLESGGVTNEYVRDLIRDMILNHGCCIGSLMWDSGYWIIQNEQELNQVCESLENRAESIRDRANALRRNWLNR
;
A
#
# COMPACT_ATOMS: atom_id res chain seq x y z
N MET A 1 -8.96 5.34 13.69
CA MET A 1 -8.53 3.93 13.59
C MET A 1 -9.47 3.06 14.41
N ASN A 2 -9.98 1.99 13.82
CA ASN A 2 -10.70 0.91 14.50
C ASN A 2 -9.72 -0.08 15.18
N SER A 3 -10.24 -1.10 15.87
CA SER A 3 -9.43 -2.08 16.60
C SER A 3 -8.45 -2.84 15.72
N GLU A 4 -8.85 -3.21 14.50
CA GLU A 4 -8.00 -3.95 13.56
C GLU A 4 -6.91 -3.06 12.96
N GLN A 5 -7.21 -1.80 12.65
CA GLN A 5 -6.23 -0.83 12.22
C GLN A 5 -5.17 -0.60 13.30
N ILE A 6 -5.59 -0.46 14.56
CA ILE A 6 -4.67 -0.36 15.70
C ILE A 6 -3.79 -1.62 15.79
N ALA A 7 -4.36 -2.81 15.62
CA ALA A 7 -3.61 -4.07 15.64
C ALA A 7 -2.58 -4.15 14.50
N ILE A 8 -2.96 -3.78 13.28
CA ILE A 8 -2.05 -3.72 12.12
C ILE A 8 -0.93 -2.72 12.38
N PHE A 9 -1.25 -1.51 12.85
CA PHE A 9 -0.25 -0.48 13.10
C PHE A 9 0.75 -0.91 14.18
N ASN A 10 0.27 -1.51 15.27
CA ASN A 10 1.13 -2.07 16.33
C ASN A 10 2.01 -3.20 15.79
N TYR A 11 1.45 -4.11 14.98
CA TYR A 11 2.19 -5.19 14.35
C TYR A 11 3.31 -4.66 13.45
N LEU A 12 3.03 -3.67 12.61
CA LEU A 12 4.03 -3.06 11.73
C LEU A 12 5.12 -2.33 12.52
N ASN A 13 4.76 -1.59 13.58
CA ASN A 13 5.75 -0.92 14.43
C ASN A 13 6.68 -1.91 15.16
N ALA A 14 6.20 -3.13 15.47
CA ALA A 14 7.00 -4.15 16.11
C ALA A 14 7.85 -4.98 15.12
N ASN A 15 7.39 -5.15 13.88
CA ASN A 15 7.94 -6.19 12.97
C ASN A 15 8.40 -5.67 11.61
N ALA A 16 8.10 -4.42 11.26
CA ALA A 16 8.24 -3.88 9.90
C ALA A 16 8.75 -2.44 9.89
N LEU A 17 9.78 -2.14 10.69
CA LEU A 17 10.44 -0.83 10.66
C LEU A 17 11.41 -0.76 9.48
N GLY A 18 11.12 0.12 8.52
CA GLY A 18 11.93 0.34 7.32
C GLY A 18 11.71 -0.70 6.22
N TYR A 19 12.08 -0.33 4.99
CA TYR A 19 11.76 -1.06 3.76
C TYR A 19 12.23 -2.52 3.76
N GLN A 20 13.40 -2.79 4.35
CA GLN A 20 13.99 -4.12 4.38
C GLN A 20 13.20 -5.12 5.25
N ASN A 21 12.38 -4.62 6.18
CA ASN A 21 11.60 -5.45 7.10
C ASN A 21 10.11 -5.54 6.70
N ARG A 22 9.76 -5.10 5.49
CA ARG A 22 8.38 -5.08 5.00
C ARG A 22 7.67 -6.44 5.13
N LYS A 23 6.37 -6.40 5.40
CA LYS A 23 5.50 -7.56 5.56
C LYS A 23 4.41 -7.58 4.52
N SER A 24 4.21 -8.71 3.86
CA SER A 24 3.11 -8.91 2.92
C SER A 24 1.74 -8.79 3.60
N SER A 25 0.69 -8.50 2.83
CA SER A 25 -0.68 -8.53 3.35
C SER A 25 -1.06 -9.90 3.90
N THR A 26 -0.51 -10.98 3.32
CA THR A 26 -0.71 -12.35 3.81
C THR A 26 -0.06 -12.56 5.18
N GLU A 27 1.18 -12.12 5.38
CA GLU A 27 1.83 -12.21 6.70
C GLU A 27 1.05 -11.44 7.76
N ILE A 28 0.67 -10.18 7.47
CA ILE A 28 -0.11 -9.36 8.40
C ILE A 28 -1.44 -10.04 8.75
N ARG A 29 -2.17 -10.52 7.73
CA ARG A 29 -3.46 -11.21 7.92
C ARG A 29 -3.33 -12.44 8.80
N VAL A 30 -2.36 -13.31 8.50
CA VAL A 30 -2.14 -14.57 9.22
C VAL A 30 -1.72 -14.29 10.66
N SER A 31 -0.79 -13.36 10.87
CA SER A 31 -0.31 -13.00 12.21
C SER A 31 -1.38 -12.40 13.11
N LEU A 32 -2.34 -11.67 12.54
CA LEU A 32 -3.41 -10.99 13.28
C LEU A 32 -4.76 -11.70 13.21
N ASN A 33 -4.83 -12.86 12.56
CA ASN A 33 -6.07 -13.62 12.33
C ASN A 33 -7.21 -12.76 11.73
N LEU A 34 -6.88 -11.94 10.73
CA LEU A 34 -7.83 -11.05 10.05
C LEU A 34 -8.54 -11.75 8.89
N GLU A 35 -9.71 -11.24 8.51
CA GLU A 35 -10.37 -11.63 7.27
C GLU A 35 -9.51 -11.25 6.05
N SER A 36 -9.58 -12.06 4.97
CA SER A 36 -8.89 -11.70 3.74
C SER A 36 -9.67 -10.69 2.90
N GLY A 37 -11.00 -10.81 2.85
CA GLY A 37 -11.82 -10.04 1.90
C GLY A 37 -11.66 -10.46 0.43
N GLY A 38 -10.93 -11.54 0.15
CA GLY A 38 -10.67 -12.06 -1.19
C GLY A 38 -9.27 -12.66 -1.38
N VAL A 39 -8.91 -12.94 -2.64
CA VAL A 39 -7.65 -13.62 -3.00
C VAL A 39 -6.45 -12.71 -2.81
N THR A 40 -6.63 -11.39 -2.87
CA THR A 40 -5.52 -10.42 -2.76
C THR A 40 -5.43 -9.76 -1.39
N ASN A 41 -6.15 -10.28 -0.40
CA ASN A 41 -6.29 -9.72 0.94
C ASN A 41 -6.84 -8.27 0.92
N GLU A 42 -7.85 -8.02 0.10
CA GLU A 42 -8.50 -6.73 -0.13
C GLU A 42 -8.86 -6.03 1.19
N TYR A 43 -9.34 -6.78 2.18
CA TYR A 43 -9.72 -6.24 3.48
C TYR A 43 -8.55 -5.56 4.20
N VAL A 44 -7.41 -6.25 4.32
CA VAL A 44 -6.18 -5.71 4.95
C VAL A 44 -5.66 -4.50 4.16
N ARG A 45 -5.74 -4.56 2.83
CA ARG A 45 -5.27 -3.47 1.95
C ARG A 45 -6.11 -2.22 2.11
N ASP A 46 -7.42 -2.38 2.26
CA ASP A 46 -8.35 -1.25 2.45
C ASP A 46 -8.19 -0.64 3.84
N LEU A 47 -8.00 -1.45 4.89
CA LEU A 47 -7.66 -0.93 6.23
C LEU A 47 -6.37 -0.10 6.20
N ILE A 48 -5.31 -0.61 5.55
CA ILE A 48 -4.03 0.12 5.43
C ILE A 48 -4.17 1.40 4.62
N ARG A 49 -4.92 1.36 3.50
CA ARG A 49 -5.19 2.56 2.70
C ARG A 49 -5.91 3.62 3.53
N ASP A 50 -6.92 3.23 4.29
CA ASP A 50 -7.66 4.13 5.16
C ASP A 50 -6.77 4.75 6.25
N MET A 51 -5.87 3.96 6.85
CA MET A 51 -4.89 4.47 7.81
C MET A 51 -3.97 5.56 7.22
N ILE A 52 -3.51 5.37 5.98
CA ILE A 52 -2.67 6.36 5.28
C ILE A 52 -3.48 7.64 4.99
N LEU A 53 -4.67 7.49 4.41
CA LEU A 53 -5.45 8.63 3.91
C LEU A 53 -6.14 9.43 5.02
N ASN A 54 -6.60 8.77 6.08
CA ASN A 54 -7.51 9.35 7.06
C ASN A 54 -6.96 9.36 8.50
N HIS A 55 -5.83 8.69 8.77
CA HIS A 55 -5.24 8.61 10.10
C HIS A 55 -3.78 9.06 10.18
N GLY A 56 -3.19 9.50 9.06
CA GLY A 56 -1.84 10.06 9.02
C GLY A 56 -0.74 9.03 9.28
N CYS A 57 -1.01 7.73 9.09
CA CYS A 57 -0.02 6.69 9.29
C CYS A 57 0.99 6.66 8.13
N CYS A 58 2.28 6.87 8.43
CA CYS A 58 3.37 6.79 7.44
C CYS A 58 3.73 5.33 7.11
N ILE A 59 2.88 4.67 6.33
CA ILE A 59 3.05 3.28 5.90
C ILE A 59 3.46 3.26 4.43
N GLY A 60 4.60 2.63 4.14
CA GLY A 60 5.11 2.47 2.79
C GLY A 60 4.55 1.23 2.08
N SER A 61 4.42 1.33 0.76
CA SER A 61 4.16 0.21 -0.17
C SER A 61 4.67 0.62 -1.55
N LEU A 62 5.35 -0.27 -2.27
CA LEU A 62 5.77 0.00 -3.66
C LEU A 62 4.80 -0.62 -4.66
N MET A 63 4.80 -0.11 -5.91
CA MET A 63 3.98 -0.68 -6.99
C MET A 63 4.51 -2.04 -7.47
N TRP A 64 5.84 -2.21 -7.50
CA TRP A 64 6.55 -3.36 -8.08
C TRP A 64 6.99 -4.40 -7.05
N ASP A 65 6.86 -4.09 -5.76
CA ASP A 65 7.24 -4.99 -4.68
C ASP A 65 6.11 -5.12 -3.67
N SER A 66 5.93 -6.33 -3.15
CA SER A 66 4.89 -6.63 -2.19
C SER A 66 5.34 -6.28 -0.78
N GLY A 67 4.43 -5.68 -0.01
CA GLY A 67 4.56 -5.55 1.43
C GLY A 67 4.42 -4.13 1.94
N TYR A 68 4.32 -4.05 3.26
CA TYR A 68 4.04 -2.85 4.03
C TYR A 68 5.09 -2.69 5.13
N TRP A 69 5.49 -1.45 5.40
CA TRP A 69 6.44 -1.12 6.46
C TRP A 69 6.13 0.26 7.03
N ILE A 70 6.58 0.54 8.25
CA ILE A 70 6.60 1.89 8.80
C ILE A 70 7.81 2.62 8.22
N ILE A 71 7.55 3.71 7.51
CA ILE A 71 8.59 4.57 6.93
C ILE A 71 9.45 5.16 8.06
N GLN A 72 10.78 5.02 7.95
CA GLN A 72 11.71 5.47 9.01
C GLN A 72 12.47 6.75 8.65
N ASN A 73 12.56 7.10 7.38
CA ASN A 73 13.33 8.25 6.92
C ASN A 73 12.78 8.85 5.62
N GLU A 74 13.28 10.02 5.27
CA GLU A 74 12.85 10.79 4.10
C GLU A 74 13.15 10.07 2.77
N GLN A 75 14.23 9.30 2.71
CA GLN A 75 14.55 8.52 1.50
C GLN A 75 13.45 7.49 1.20
N GLU A 76 13.00 6.74 2.21
CA GLU A 76 11.91 5.78 2.07
C GLU A 76 10.59 6.46 1.70
N LEU A 77 10.31 7.63 2.31
CA LEU A 77 9.13 8.44 1.95
C LEU A 77 9.16 8.83 0.47
N ASN A 78 10.29 9.40 0.02
CA ASN A 78 10.45 9.86 -1.36
C ASN A 78 10.31 8.71 -2.36
N GLN A 79 10.85 7.53 -2.04
CA GLN A 79 10.70 6.32 -2.88
C GLN A 79 9.24 5.88 -3.01
N VAL A 80 8.46 5.92 -1.92
CA VAL A 80 7.03 5.57 -1.95
C VAL A 80 6.25 6.60 -2.76
N CYS A 81 6.48 7.89 -2.52
CA CYS A 81 5.83 8.96 -3.27
C CYS A 81 6.13 8.87 -4.78
N GLU A 82 7.40 8.72 -5.16
CA GLU A 82 7.81 8.53 -6.55
C GLU A 82 7.14 7.30 -7.19
N SER A 83 7.06 6.17 -6.46
CA SER A 83 6.38 4.96 -6.96
C SER A 83 4.89 5.20 -7.23
N LEU A 84 4.20 5.96 -6.37
CA LEU A 84 2.79 6.30 -6.52
C LEU A 84 2.55 7.28 -7.67
N GLU A 85 3.41 8.29 -7.82
CA GLU A 85 3.35 9.27 -8.90
C GLU A 85 3.58 8.60 -10.26
N ASN A 86 4.59 7.73 -10.36
CA ASN A 86 4.85 6.92 -11.56
C ASN A 86 3.64 6.03 -11.93
N ARG A 87 2.97 5.45 -10.93
CA ARG A 87 1.74 4.68 -11.15
C ARG A 87 0.62 5.55 -11.70
N ALA A 88 0.44 6.75 -11.15
CA ALA A 88 -0.58 7.68 -11.59
C ALA A 88 -0.33 8.12 -13.05
N GLU A 89 0.93 8.38 -13.41
CA GLU A 89 1.31 8.72 -14.80
C GLU A 89 1.01 7.57 -15.76
N SER A 90 1.44 6.34 -15.44
CA SER A 90 1.19 5.16 -16.28
C SER A 90 -0.31 4.93 -16.55
N ILE A 91 -1.16 5.18 -15.55
CA ILE A 91 -2.62 5.09 -15.71
C ILE A 91 -3.14 6.18 -16.64
N ARG A 92 -2.64 7.42 -16.53
CA ARG A 92 -3.01 8.53 -17.42
C ARG A 92 -2.59 8.25 -18.86
N ASP A 93 -1.37 7.76 -19.08
CA ASP A 93 -0.86 7.37 -20.39
C ASP A 93 -1.74 6.32 -21.05
N ARG A 94 -2.11 5.27 -20.31
CA ARG A 94 -3.01 4.23 -20.80
C ARG A 94 -4.38 4.79 -21.17
N ALA A 95 -4.94 5.69 -20.36
CA ALA A 95 -6.21 6.33 -20.66
C ALA A 95 -6.13 7.18 -21.95
N ASN A 96 -5.05 7.93 -22.13
CA ASN A 96 -4.82 8.75 -23.32
C ASN A 96 -4.65 7.89 -24.58
N ALA A 97 -3.92 6.78 -24.49
CA ALA A 97 -3.78 5.82 -25.59
C ALA A 97 -5.13 5.24 -26.01
N LEU A 98 -5.98 4.85 -25.06
CA LEU A 98 -7.34 4.35 -25.34
C LEU A 98 -8.20 5.40 -26.06
N ARG A 99 -8.15 6.66 -25.62
CA ARG A 99 -8.88 7.77 -26.28
C ARG A 99 -8.41 7.97 -27.73
N ARG A 100 -7.09 7.99 -27.97
CA ARG A 100 -6.54 8.11 -29.33
C ARG A 100 -6.97 6.94 -30.22
N ASN A 101 -6.87 5.71 -29.72
CA ASN A 101 -7.24 4.52 -30.47
C ASN A 101 -8.73 4.50 -30.82
N TRP A 102 -9.60 5.00 -29.94
CA TRP A 102 -11.03 5.13 -30.22
C TRP A 102 -11.33 6.13 -31.35
N LEU A 103 -10.62 7.26 -31.40
CA LEU A 103 -10.79 8.26 -32.46
C LEU A 103 -10.26 7.81 -33.82
N ASN A 104 -9.28 6.89 -33.83
CA ASN A 104 -8.67 6.33 -35.04
C ASN A 104 -9.33 5.02 -35.49
N ARG A 105 -10.41 4.59 -34.82
CA ARG A 105 -11.19 3.41 -35.16
C ARG A 105 -12.24 3.77 -36.21
#